data_AF-A0A8J4X841-F1
#
_entry.id   AF-A0A8J4X841-F1
#
_cell.length_a   1.000
_cell.length_b   1.000
_cell.length_c   1.000
_cell.angle_alpha   90.00
_cell.angle_beta   90.00
_cell.angle_gamma   90.00
#
_symmetry.space_group_name_H-M   'P 1'
#
loop_
_entity.id
_entity.type
_entity.pdbx_description
1 polymer ?
#
loop_
_entity_poly.entity_id
_entity_poly.type
_entity_poly.pdbx_seq_one_letter_code
_entity_poly.pdbx_strand_id
1 'polypeptide(L)'
;FVSVSNGEVERSYRSKIEVSNGGTLGSWGPREMCPRGTHATGFSLKVEETLEDGDNTALNGISLYCSGPPWGNLPKSTVKSDEGSWGTWDEEILCNHGVLKAFQLRVEGSQGDDDDTAANNI
;
A
#
# COMPACT_ATOMS: atom_id res chain seq x y z
N PHE A 1 -26.28 -6.06 -6.53
CA PHE A 1 -25.96 -6.76 -7.78
C PHE A 1 -24.47 -6.98 -7.80
N VAL A 2 -24.00 -8.23 -7.72
CA VAL A 2 -22.58 -8.55 -7.85
C VAL A 2 -22.34 -8.86 -9.33
N SER A 3 -21.61 -7.99 -10.01
CA SER A 3 -21.12 -8.21 -11.38
C SER A 3 -19.90 -9.13 -11.32
N VAL A 4 -19.97 -10.27 -12.00
CA VAL A 4 -18.87 -11.22 -12.16
C VAL A 4 -18.26 -11.00 -13.54
N SER A 5 -16.96 -10.74 -13.60
CA SER A 5 -16.17 -10.84 -14.83
C SER A 5 -14.91 -11.66 -14.53
N ASN A 6 -14.74 -12.76 -15.27
CA ASN A 6 -13.56 -13.63 -15.30
C ASN A 6 -13.16 -14.40 -14.02
N GLY A 7 -14.09 -15.14 -13.42
CA GLY A 7 -13.75 -16.32 -12.61
C GLY A 7 -13.04 -16.08 -11.26
N GLU A 8 -12.60 -14.86 -10.99
CA GLU A 8 -12.15 -14.41 -9.69
C GLU A 8 -13.35 -13.75 -9.01
N VAL A 9 -13.84 -14.34 -7.92
CA VAL A 9 -14.86 -13.69 -7.11
C VAL A 9 -14.20 -12.48 -6.45
N GLU A 10 -14.24 -11.33 -7.12
CA GLU A 10 -13.90 -10.01 -6.58
C GLU A 10 -14.53 -9.92 -5.18
N ARG A 11 -13.70 -10.04 -4.14
CA ARG A 11 -14.20 -10.07 -2.76
C ARG A 11 -14.82 -8.70 -2.47
N SER A 12 -16.14 -8.67 -2.33
CA SER A 12 -16.88 -7.45 -1.97
C SER A 12 -16.31 -6.84 -0.69
N TYR A 13 -16.00 -5.55 -0.74
CA TYR A 13 -15.65 -4.73 0.40
C TYR A 13 -16.84 -3.84 0.80
N ARG A 14 -16.85 -3.35 2.05
CA ARG A 14 -17.93 -2.49 2.55
C ARG A 14 -17.77 -1.02 2.14
N SER A 15 -16.54 -0.54 2.15
CA SER A 15 -16.16 0.84 1.82
C SER A 15 -14.71 0.89 1.34
N LYS A 16 -14.38 1.91 0.55
CA LYS A 16 -13.02 2.24 0.12
C LYS A 16 -12.58 3.49 0.86
N ILE A 17 -11.32 3.54 1.30
CA ILE A 17 -10.69 4.75 1.84
C ILE A 17 -9.73 5.25 0.75
N GLU A 18 -9.80 6.54 0.45
CA GLU A 18 -8.97 7.19 -0.57
C GLU A 18 -8.58 8.59 -0.09
N VAL A 19 -7.49 9.13 -0.66
CA VAL A 19 -7.02 10.50 -0.42
C VAL A 19 -7.00 11.25 -1.74
N SER A 20 -7.15 12.57 -1.70
CA SER A 20 -7.25 13.40 -2.91
C SER A 20 -5.93 13.91 -3.45
N ASN A 21 -4.82 13.70 -2.72
CA ASN A 21 -3.51 14.26 -3.05
C ASN A 21 -2.56 13.30 -3.79
N GLY A 22 -3.02 12.09 -4.15
CA GLY A 22 -2.22 11.16 -4.95
C GLY A 22 -2.09 11.60 -6.42
N GLY A 23 -1.05 11.11 -7.09
CA GLY A 23 -0.81 11.36 -8.52
C GLY A 23 -1.93 10.85 -9.44
N THR A 24 -2.05 11.48 -10.61
CA THR A 24 -3.09 11.16 -11.61
C THR A 24 -2.60 10.24 -12.74
N LEU A 25 -1.28 10.04 -12.83
CA LEU A 25 -0.62 9.22 -13.84
C LEU A 25 -0.44 7.77 -13.35
N GLY A 26 -0.22 6.85 -14.30
CA GLY A 26 -0.04 5.42 -14.04
C GLY A 26 -1.31 4.59 -14.29
N SER A 27 -1.22 3.30 -13.99
CA SER A 27 -2.35 2.36 -14.08
C SER A 27 -2.53 1.66 -12.74
N TRP A 28 -3.78 1.36 -12.39
CA TRP A 28 -4.08 0.58 -11.20
C TRP A 28 -3.73 -0.88 -11.42
N GLY A 29 -2.91 -1.44 -10.53
CA GLY A 29 -2.66 -2.87 -10.44
C GLY A 29 -3.87 -3.67 -9.95
N PRO A 30 -3.78 -5.01 -9.96
CA PRO A 30 -4.81 -5.86 -9.40
C PRO A 30 -4.92 -5.62 -7.89
N ARG A 31 -6.16 -5.65 -7.39
CA ARG A 31 -6.44 -5.47 -5.97
C ARG A 31 -6.26 -6.78 -5.24
N GLU A 32 -5.28 -6.84 -4.34
CA GLU A 32 -5.18 -7.94 -3.38
C GLU A 32 -5.92 -7.63 -2.06
N MET A 33 -6.36 -8.69 -1.39
CA MET A 33 -7.08 -8.63 -0.12
C MET A 33 -6.49 -9.63 0.85
N CYS A 34 -6.33 -9.24 2.13
CA CYS A 34 -6.00 -10.19 3.19
C CYS A 34 -6.90 -11.44 3.13
N PRO A 35 -6.39 -12.64 3.45
CA PRO A 35 -7.21 -13.86 3.49
C PRO A 35 -8.52 -13.70 4.28
N ARG A 36 -9.50 -14.56 4.02
CA ARG A 36 -10.76 -14.54 4.78
C ARG A 36 -10.48 -14.77 6.26
N GLY A 37 -11.08 -13.95 7.12
CA GLY A 37 -10.88 -14.00 8.57
C GLY A 37 -9.66 -13.22 9.09
N THR A 38 -8.86 -12.62 8.21
CA THR A 38 -7.75 -11.74 8.59
C THR A 38 -7.97 -10.30 8.11
N HIS A 39 -7.23 -9.38 8.71
CA HIS A 39 -7.24 -7.94 8.41
C HIS A 39 -5.80 -7.43 8.39
N ALA A 40 -5.59 -6.29 7.72
CA ALA A 40 -4.29 -5.64 7.73
C ALA A 40 -3.98 -5.09 9.13
N THR A 41 -2.85 -5.50 9.69
CA THR A 41 -2.39 -5.13 11.03
C THR A 41 -0.99 -4.53 11.02
N GLY A 42 -0.44 -4.28 9.84
CA GLY A 42 0.84 -3.60 9.68
C GLY A 42 1.14 -3.41 8.21
N PHE A 43 2.22 -2.70 7.93
CA PHE A 43 2.69 -2.47 6.57
C PHE A 43 4.21 -2.33 6.50
N SER A 44 4.75 -2.41 5.29
CA SER A 44 6.10 -1.98 4.92
C SER A 44 6.04 -1.27 3.56
N LEU A 45 7.04 -0.45 3.30
CA LEU A 45 7.20 0.37 2.12
C LEU A 45 8.44 -0.07 1.34
N LYS A 46 8.34 -0.03 0.01
CA LYS A 46 9.48 -0.21 -0.87
C LYS A 46 9.93 1.17 -1.35
N VAL A 47 11.13 1.58 -0.94
CA VAL A 47 11.72 2.88 -1.29
C VAL A 47 13.15 2.66 -1.74
N GLU A 48 13.70 3.48 -2.65
CA GLU A 48 15.14 3.41 -2.91
C GLU A 48 15.89 4.22 -1.86
N GLU A 49 17.07 3.72 -1.50
CA GLU A 49 17.95 4.38 -0.53
C GLU A 49 18.35 5.76 -1.04
N THR A 50 18.19 6.77 -0.18
CA THR A 50 18.66 8.13 -0.45
C THR A 50 20.18 8.12 -0.55
N LEU A 51 20.73 8.26 -1.76
CA LEU A 51 22.13 8.61 -1.96
C LEU A 51 22.29 10.10 -1.64
N GLU A 52 23.43 10.49 -1.04
CA GLU A 52 23.67 11.85 -0.50
C GLU A 52 23.53 13.00 -1.52
N ASP A 53 23.41 12.71 -2.82
CA ASP A 53 23.34 13.68 -3.94
C ASP A 53 22.21 13.39 -4.97
N GLY A 54 21.18 12.59 -4.64
CA GLY A 54 20.12 12.19 -5.60
C GLY A 54 18.69 12.47 -5.13
N ASP A 55 17.76 12.58 -6.09
CA ASP A 55 16.33 12.76 -5.84
C ASP A 55 15.81 11.76 -4.79
N ASN A 56 15.11 12.28 -3.78
CA ASN A 56 14.62 11.46 -2.68
C ASN A 56 13.52 10.55 -3.19
N THR A 57 13.87 9.28 -3.28
CA THR A 57 13.19 8.32 -4.12
C THR A 57 11.72 8.13 -3.79
N ALA A 58 10.89 8.14 -4.83
CA ALA A 58 9.48 7.83 -4.78
C ALA A 58 9.18 6.47 -4.12
N LEU A 59 8.01 6.36 -3.49
CA LEU A 59 7.44 5.11 -3.02
C LEU A 59 7.19 4.17 -4.20
N ASN A 60 7.89 3.04 -4.21
CA ASN A 60 7.82 2.02 -5.26
C ASN A 60 6.85 0.88 -4.92
N GLY A 61 6.37 0.77 -3.69
CA GLY A 61 5.42 -0.28 -3.32
C GLY A 61 4.97 -0.21 -1.88
N ILE A 62 3.80 -0.80 -1.61
CA ILE A 62 3.24 -0.95 -0.27
C ILE A 62 2.91 -2.42 -0.07
N SER A 63 3.29 -2.95 1.09
CA SER A 63 3.05 -4.33 1.49
C SER A 63 2.24 -4.33 2.78
N LEU A 64 1.08 -5.00 2.78
CA LEU A 64 0.21 -5.09 3.96
C LEU A 64 0.35 -6.44 4.64
N TYR A 65 0.59 -6.40 5.95
CA TYR A 65 0.68 -7.58 6.79
C TYR A 65 -0.68 -7.94 7.37
N CYS A 66 -1.12 -9.18 7.14
CA CYS A 66 -2.45 -9.64 7.53
C CYS A 66 -2.38 -10.58 8.73
N SER A 67 -3.24 -10.32 9.72
CA SER A 67 -3.41 -11.20 10.88
C SER A 67 -4.89 -11.32 11.29
N GLY A 68 -5.21 -12.30 12.12
CA GLY A 68 -6.58 -12.55 12.58
C GLY A 68 -6.60 -13.23 13.95
N PRO A 69 -7.77 -13.32 14.61
CA PRO A 69 -7.89 -13.83 15.98
C PRO A 69 -7.42 -15.30 16.13
N PRO A 70 -6.91 -15.69 17.32
CA PRO A 70 -6.34 -14.77 18.31
C PRO A 70 -5.15 -14.09 17.66
N TRP A 71 -5.06 -12.76 17.79
CA TRP A 71 -3.98 -11.91 17.24
C TRP A 71 -2.65 -12.27 17.89
N GLY A 72 -2.17 -13.49 17.63
CA GLY A 72 -0.86 -13.95 18.02
C GLY A 72 0.18 -13.03 17.41
N ASN A 73 1.35 -13.00 18.05
CA ASN A 73 2.30 -11.89 17.96
C ASN A 73 2.98 -11.69 16.59
N LEU A 74 2.51 -12.26 15.48
CA LEU A 74 3.09 -12.07 14.15
C LEU A 74 2.04 -12.16 13.03
N PRO A 75 2.24 -11.43 11.90
CA PRO A 75 1.41 -11.58 10.72
C PRO A 75 1.53 -12.98 10.11
N LYS A 76 0.43 -13.50 9.58
CA LYS A 76 0.36 -14.86 9.01
C LYS A 76 0.56 -14.88 7.50
N SER A 77 0.41 -13.73 6.86
CA SER A 77 0.47 -13.58 5.40
C SER A 77 0.66 -12.11 5.05
N THR A 78 1.14 -11.86 3.84
CA THR A 78 1.34 -10.52 3.28
C THR A 78 0.59 -10.42 1.95
N VAL A 79 0.06 -9.24 1.65
CA VAL A 79 -0.58 -8.92 0.37
C VAL A 79 0.00 -7.63 -0.20
N LYS A 80 0.12 -7.56 -1.52
CA LYS A 80 0.68 -6.41 -2.25
C LYS A 80 -0.15 -6.17 -3.51
N SER A 81 -0.07 -4.98 -4.11
CA SER A 81 -0.64 -4.78 -5.46
C SER A 81 0.53 -4.75 -6.46
N ASP A 82 0.44 -3.92 -7.48
CA ASP A 82 1.60 -3.63 -8.33
C ASP A 82 2.72 -2.98 -7.50
N GLU A 83 3.95 -3.41 -7.75
CA GLU A 83 5.16 -2.86 -7.16
C GLU A 83 6.19 -2.54 -8.26
N GLY A 84 6.94 -1.46 -8.07
CA GLY A 84 8.09 -1.11 -8.88
C GLY A 84 9.24 -2.11 -8.72
N SER A 85 10.09 -2.22 -9.74
CA SER A 85 11.25 -3.13 -9.71
C SER A 85 12.38 -2.65 -8.80
N TRP A 86 12.41 -1.36 -8.48
CA TRP A 86 13.49 -0.70 -7.73
C TRP A 86 13.14 -0.52 -6.25
N GLY A 87 14.17 -0.28 -5.45
CA GLY A 87 14.08 -0.04 -4.01
C GLY A 87 14.13 -1.29 -3.15
N THR A 88 14.27 -1.07 -1.85
CA THR A 88 14.32 -2.09 -0.82
C THR A 88 13.12 -1.92 0.12
N TRP A 89 12.60 -3.04 0.63
CA TRP A 89 11.55 -3.00 1.65
C TRP A 89 12.14 -2.56 2.98
N ASP A 90 11.50 -1.58 3.61
CA ASP A 90 11.83 -1.13 4.97
C ASP A 90 11.37 -2.11 6.05
N GLU A 91 11.62 -1.74 7.31
CA GLU A 91 11.17 -2.51 8.46
C GLU A 91 9.64 -2.52 8.58
N GLU A 92 9.09 -3.63 9.07
CA GLU A 92 7.66 -3.75 9.28
C GLU A 92 7.15 -2.84 10.40
N ILE A 93 6.13 -2.03 10.09
CA ILE A 93 5.40 -1.24 11.07
C ILE A 93 4.12 -1.98 11.42
N LEU A 94 4.05 -2.54 12.63
CA LEU A 94 2.93 -3.34 13.12
C LEU A 94 2.07 -2.56 14.12
N CYS A 95 0.76 -2.80 14.07
CA CYS A 95 -0.16 -2.41 15.12
C CYS A 95 0.04 -3.32 16.34
N ASN A 96 0.41 -2.75 17.48
CA ASN A 96 0.48 -3.49 18.75
C ASN A 96 -0.87 -4.16 19.09
N HIS A 97 -1.98 -3.49 18.78
CA HIS A 97 -3.34 -4.02 18.88
C HIS A 97 -4.23 -3.46 17.77
N GLY A 98 -5.20 -4.26 17.32
CA GLY A 98 -6.20 -3.82 16.35
C GLY A 98 -5.77 -4.00 14.90
N VAL A 99 -6.30 -3.15 14.02
CA VAL A 99 -6.15 -3.22 12.56
C VAL A 99 -5.92 -1.82 12.00
N LEU A 100 -5.31 -1.74 10.82
CA LEU A 100 -5.20 -0.50 10.06
C LEU A 100 -6.61 -0.02 9.64
N LYS A 101 -6.89 1.27 9.83
CA LYS A 101 -8.21 1.87 9.58
C LYS A 101 -8.19 3.18 8.79
N ALA A 102 -7.02 3.80 8.64
CA ALA A 102 -6.83 5.07 7.96
C ALA A 102 -5.37 5.16 7.48
N PHE A 103 -5.12 6.03 6.53
CA PHE A 103 -3.78 6.32 6.00
C PHE A 103 -3.69 7.79 5.55
N GLN A 104 -2.48 8.33 5.43
CA GLN A 104 -2.25 9.68 4.93
C GLN A 104 -1.05 9.69 3.99
N LEU A 105 -1.25 9.98 2.71
CA LEU A 105 -0.12 10.07 1.78
C LEU A 105 0.63 11.40 1.95
N ARG A 106 1.96 11.32 2.01
CA ARG A 106 2.85 12.44 1.75
C ARG A 106 3.25 12.38 0.27
N VAL A 107 2.97 13.43 -0.48
CA VAL A 107 3.24 13.53 -1.91
C VAL A 107 4.05 14.80 -2.14
N GLU A 108 4.98 14.77 -3.08
CA GLU A 108 5.71 15.98 -3.47
C GLU A 108 4.75 17.03 -4.04
N GLY A 109 5.03 18.32 -3.75
CA GLY A 109 4.23 19.41 -4.32
C GLY A 109 4.63 19.62 -5.78
N SER A 110 3.64 19.91 -6.64
CA SER A 110 3.86 20.26 -8.05
C SER A 110 4.91 21.38 -8.17
N GLN A 111 6.05 21.12 -8.83
CA GLN A 111 7.13 22.08 -9.11
C GLN A 111 6.93 22.80 -10.45
N GLY A 112 5.96 22.42 -11.28
CA GLY A 112 5.63 23.11 -12.53
C GLY A 112 5.26 22.16 -13.67
N ASP A 113 5.91 22.33 -14.82
CA ASP A 113 5.69 21.55 -16.06
C ASP A 113 6.43 20.19 -16.06
N ASP A 114 7.09 19.80 -14.96
CA ASP A 114 7.84 18.55 -14.79
C ASP A 114 7.17 17.59 -13.78
N ASP A 115 7.57 16.30 -13.82
CA ASP A 115 6.93 15.14 -13.18
C ASP A 115 6.95 15.15 -11.63
N ASP A 116 6.04 15.89 -10.99
CA ASP A 116 6.01 16.01 -9.52
C ASP A 116 4.76 15.41 -8.88
N THR A 117 4.56 14.09 -8.94
CA THR A 117 3.34 13.48 -8.37
C THR A 117 3.51 12.09 -7.74
N ALA A 118 4.73 11.69 -7.41
CA ALA A 118 4.93 10.44 -6.69
C ALA A 118 4.66 10.60 -5.18
N ALA A 119 4.12 9.54 -4.57
CA ALA A 119 4.01 9.47 -3.11
C ALA A 119 5.41 9.23 -2.52
N ASN A 120 5.74 9.95 -1.46
CA ASN A 120 7.04 9.88 -0.77
C ASN A 120 6.91 9.30 0.64
N ASN A 121 5.68 9.10 1.15
CA ASN A 121 5.39 8.35 2.38
C ASN A 121 3.87 8.09 2.56
N ILE A 122 3.48 7.29 3.57
CA ILE A 122 2.08 6.95 3.94
C ILE A 122 1.79 7.02 5.46
#